data_AF-A0A2E6W905-F1
#
_entry.id   AF-A0A2E6W905-F1
#
_cell.length_a   1.000
_cell.length_b   1.000
_cell.length_c   1.000
_cell.angle_alpha   90.00
_cell.angle_beta   90.00
_cell.angle_gamma   90.00
#
_symmetry.space_group_name_H-M   'P 1'
#
loop_
_entity.id
_entity.type
_entity.pdbx_description
1 polymer ?
#
loop_
_entity_poly.entity_id
_entity_poly.type
_entity_poly.pdbx_seq_one_letter_code
_entity_poly.pdbx_strand_id
1 'polypeptide(L)'
;MYKKSIMSIITLIPKIVAVLCLLCMFVVSGITKMMHFESTVKNLSSKASWWPLPKLSIVMTILLEIFCPLIILYSLFNSEFEVAGKASVVALLIFTITVTLIYHPLKLNSTYMKNIPFFSNLSLIGGLTLLLL
;
A
#
# COMPACT_ATOMS: atom_id res chain seq x y z
N MET A 1 14.24 -5.27 -35.34
CA MET A 1 13.08 -4.48 -34.86
C MET A 1 12.05 -5.36 -34.12
N TYR A 2 11.58 -6.48 -34.69
CA TYR A 2 10.61 -7.40 -34.04
C TYR A 2 11.03 -8.00 -32.68
N LYS A 3 12.30 -8.39 -32.52
CA LYS A 3 12.81 -9.00 -31.28
C LYS A 3 12.72 -8.08 -30.05
N LYS A 4 12.77 -6.75 -30.25
CA LYS A 4 12.70 -5.74 -29.18
C LYS A 4 11.26 -5.51 -28.68
N SER A 5 10.27 -5.68 -29.57
CA SER A 5 8.84 -5.58 -29.25
C SER A 5 8.33 -6.81 -28.50
N ILE A 6 8.71 -8.01 -28.96
CA ILE A 6 8.33 -9.27 -28.28
C ILE A 6 8.94 -9.35 -26.87
N MET A 7 10.19 -8.89 -26.71
CA MET A 7 10.87 -8.90 -25.41
C MET A 7 10.30 -7.88 -24.42
N SER A 8 9.62 -6.81 -24.89
CA SER A 8 8.91 -5.88 -24.00
C SER A 8 7.59 -6.48 -23.50
N ILE A 9 6.87 -7.23 -24.35
CA ILE A 9 5.62 -7.90 -23.95
C ILE A 9 5.89 -8.99 -22.91
N ILE A 10 6.94 -9.80 -23.11
CA ILE A 10 7.33 -10.88 -22.19
C ILE A 10 7.67 -10.36 -20.78
N THR A 11 8.20 -9.14 -20.67
CA THR A 11 8.54 -8.54 -19.37
C THR A 11 7.39 -7.70 -18.77
N LEU A 12 6.50 -7.17 -19.60
CA LEU A 12 5.39 -6.33 -19.15
C LEU A 12 4.28 -7.12 -18.43
N ILE A 13 3.88 -8.29 -18.95
CA ILE A 13 2.80 -9.09 -18.35
C ILE A 13 3.14 -9.51 -16.90
N PRO A 14 4.32 -10.09 -16.61
CA PRO A 14 4.69 -10.43 -15.24
C PRO A 14 4.75 -9.20 -14.32
N LYS A 15 5.21 -8.05 -14.83
CA LYS A 15 5.25 -6.80 -14.08
C LYS A 15 3.84 -6.34 -13.67
N ILE A 16 2.89 -6.36 -14.60
CA ILE A 16 1.48 -6.00 -14.32
C ILE A 16 0.89 -6.95 -13.28
N VAL A 17 1.09 -8.26 -13.43
CA VAL A 17 0.58 -9.26 -12.47
C VAL A 17 1.16 -9.02 -11.09
N ALA A 18 2.48 -8.84 -10.97
CA ALA A 18 3.14 -8.56 -9.70
C ALA A 18 2.60 -7.27 -9.04
N VAL A 19 2.45 -6.21 -9.82
CA VAL A 19 1.90 -4.93 -9.34
C VAL A 19 0.46 -5.10 -8.88
N LEU A 20 -0.40 -5.81 -9.63
CA LEU A 20 -1.78 -6.05 -9.23
C LEU A 20 -1.89 -6.87 -7.93
N CYS A 21 -1.09 -7.93 -7.80
CA CYS A 21 -1.04 -8.75 -6.58
C CYS A 21 -0.60 -7.95 -5.35
N LEU A 22 0.33 -7.01 -5.52
CA LEU A 22 0.78 -6.14 -4.44
C LEU A 22 -0.28 -5.08 -4.08
N LEU A 23 -0.87 -4.46 -5.10
CA LEU A 23 -1.74 -3.30 -4.95
C LEU A 23 -3.17 -3.66 -4.51
N CYS A 24 -3.66 -4.86 -4.81
CA CYS A 24 -5.03 -5.26 -4.49
C CYS A 24 -5.33 -5.18 -2.98
N MET A 25 -4.35 -5.47 -2.12
CA MET A 25 -4.50 -5.41 -0.68
C MET A 25 -4.84 -3.99 -0.20
N PHE A 26 -4.26 -2.96 -0.81
CA PHE A 26 -4.57 -1.57 -0.48
C PHE A 26 -6.00 -1.20 -0.86
N VAL A 27 -6.44 -1.57 -2.07
CA VAL A 27 -7.81 -1.27 -2.53
C VAL A 27 -8.85 -1.96 -1.64
N VAL A 28 -8.65 -3.24 -1.32
CA VAL A 28 -9.54 -3.98 -0.41
C VAL A 28 -9.54 -3.35 0.99
N SER A 29 -8.38 -2.95 1.48
CA SER A 29 -8.22 -2.24 2.76
C SER A 29 -8.98 -0.91 2.78
N GLY A 30 -8.89 -0.12 1.71
CA GLY A 30 -9.59 1.17 1.57
C GLY A 30 -11.11 1.01 1.54
N ILE A 31 -11.63 0.07 0.74
CA ILE A 31 -13.07 -0.24 0.68
C ILE A 31 -13.57 -0.70 2.05
N THR A 32 -12.82 -1.57 2.73
CA THR A 32 -13.20 -2.07 4.06
C THR A 32 -13.28 -0.93 5.08
N LYS A 33 -12.34 0.03 5.03
CA LYS A 33 -12.36 1.23 5.88
C LYS A 33 -13.53 2.14 5.54
N MET A 34 -13.93 2.28 4.27
CA MET A 34 -15.14 3.02 3.90
C MET A 34 -16.40 2.40 4.51
N MET A 35 -16.55 1.07 4.37
CA MET A 35 -17.71 0.36 4.90
C MET A 35 -17.79 0.40 6.43
N HIS A 36 -16.63 0.42 7.10
CA HIS A 36 -16.54 0.37 8.57
C HIS A 36 -15.92 1.66 9.12
N PHE A 37 -16.26 2.81 8.54
CA PHE A 37 -15.60 4.08 8.83
C PHE A 37 -15.57 4.43 10.33
N GLU A 38 -16.72 4.45 10.99
CA GLU A 38 -16.81 4.80 12.42
C GLU A 38 -16.04 3.82 13.32
N SER A 39 -16.07 2.53 13.00
CA SER A 39 -15.29 1.51 13.72
C SER A 39 -13.79 1.73 13.54
N THR A 40 -13.36 2.07 12.33
CA THR A 40 -11.96 2.34 12.00
C THR A 40 -11.47 3.60 12.71
N VAL A 41 -12.28 4.67 12.74
CA VAL A 41 -11.99 5.90 13.48
C VAL A 41 -11.85 5.60 14.98
N LYS A 42 -12.79 4.85 15.57
CA LYS A 42 -12.72 4.46 16.99
C LYS A 42 -11.46 3.64 17.31
N ASN A 43 -11.08 2.73 16.41
CA ASN A 43 -9.87 1.92 16.56
C ASN A 43 -8.59 2.78 16.47
N LEU A 44 -8.54 3.75 15.55
CA LEU A 44 -7.43 4.70 15.50
C LEU A 44 -7.35 5.52 16.78
N SER A 45 -8.46 6.07 17.27
CA SER A 45 -8.50 6.85 18.50
C SER A 45 -8.03 6.04 19.73
N SER A 46 -8.27 4.73 19.76
CA SER A 46 -7.83 3.89 20.87
C SER A 46 -6.33 3.55 20.79
N LYS A 47 -5.79 3.33 19.59
CA LYS A 47 -4.36 3.02 19.39
C LYS A 47 -3.45 4.24 19.38
N ALA A 48 -3.95 5.37 18.92
CA ALA A 48 -3.23 6.63 18.80
C ALA A 48 -4.04 7.74 19.47
N SER A 49 -4.26 7.61 20.77
CA SER A 49 -5.02 8.59 21.57
C SER A 49 -4.41 9.99 21.57
N TRP A 50 -3.10 10.09 21.31
CA TRP A 50 -2.36 11.34 21.15
C TRP A 50 -2.63 12.05 19.80
N TRP A 51 -3.29 11.38 18.85
CA TRP A 51 -3.56 11.95 17.53
C TRP A 51 -4.85 12.77 17.51
N PRO A 52 -4.80 14.07 17.14
CA PRO A 52 -5.92 14.99 17.34
C PRO A 52 -7.05 14.84 16.33
N LEU A 53 -6.81 14.23 15.16
CA LEU A 53 -7.75 14.24 14.02
C LEU A 53 -7.96 12.84 13.41
N PRO A 54 -8.52 11.88 14.15
CA PRO A 54 -8.67 10.50 13.69
C PRO A 54 -9.59 10.37 12.46
N LYS A 55 -10.69 11.13 12.41
CA LYS A 55 -11.62 11.11 11.26
C LYS A 55 -10.93 11.53 9.96
N LEU A 56 -10.20 12.65 9.99
CA LEU A 56 -9.47 13.16 8.83
C LEU A 56 -8.39 12.16 8.38
N SER A 57 -7.66 11.55 9.32
CA SER A 57 -6.66 10.53 8.99
C SER A 57 -7.25 9.30 8.31
N ILE A 58 -8.43 8.84 8.73
CA ILE A 58 -9.09 7.71 8.05
C ILE A 58 -9.57 8.11 6.66
N VAL A 59 -10.10 9.32 6.47
CA VAL A 59 -10.45 9.84 5.12
C VAL A 59 -9.22 9.87 4.22
N MET A 60 -8.11 10.46 4.69
CA MET A 60 -6.87 10.52 3.93
C MET A 60 -6.29 9.14 3.63
N THR A 61 -6.40 8.21 4.59
CA THR A 61 -5.98 6.81 4.39
C THR A 61 -6.79 6.14 3.29
N ILE A 62 -8.12 6.32 3.28
CA ILE A 62 -9.00 5.77 2.24
C ILE A 62 -8.61 6.34 0.87
N LEU A 63 -8.44 7.66 0.76
CA LEU A 63 -8.04 8.29 -0.50
C LEU A 63 -6.71 7.73 -0.98
N LEU A 64 -5.72 7.62 -0.09
CA LEU A 64 -4.41 7.07 -0.41
C LEU A 64 -4.50 5.60 -0.87
N GLU A 65 -5.24 4.75 -0.15
CA GLU A 65 -5.39 3.33 -0.44
C GLU A 65 -6.20 3.02 -1.71
N ILE A 66 -7.00 3.97 -2.20
CA ILE A 66 -7.76 3.82 -3.45
C ILE A 66 -7.01 4.47 -4.63
N PHE A 67 -6.57 5.72 -4.50
CA PHE A 67 -6.02 6.48 -5.62
C PHE A 67 -4.56 6.12 -5.92
N CYS A 68 -3.70 5.93 -4.92
CA CYS A 68 -2.29 5.61 -5.17
C CYS A 68 -2.12 4.30 -5.95
N PRO A 69 -2.82 3.19 -5.62
CA PRO A 69 -2.78 1.99 -6.45
C PRO A 69 -3.17 2.20 -7.91
N LEU A 70 -4.22 2.99 -8.16
CA LEU A 70 -4.68 3.27 -9.53
C LEU A 70 -3.64 4.08 -10.31
N ILE A 71 -3.04 5.09 -9.69
CA ILE A 71 -1.98 5.91 -10.32
C ILE A 71 -0.74 5.05 -10.63
N ILE A 72 -0.34 4.17 -9.70
CA ILE A 72 0.79 3.26 -9.92
C ILE A 72 0.51 2.35 -11.12
N LEU A 73 -0.67 1.71 -11.16
CA LEU A 73 -1.04 0.83 -12.27
C LEU A 73 -1.08 1.58 -13.60
N TYR A 74 -1.65 2.79 -13.61
CA TYR A 74 -1.72 3.62 -14.82
C TYR A 74 -0.33 4.05 -15.32
N SER A 75 0.59 4.37 -14.40
CA SER A 75 1.97 4.76 -14.74
C SER A 75 2.76 3.66 -15.45
N LEU A 76 2.34 2.39 -15.36
CA LEU A 76 2.96 1.29 -16.12
C LEU A 76 2.73 1.41 -17.63
N PHE A 77 1.65 2.09 -18.04
CA PHE A 77 1.25 2.22 -19.44
C PHE A 77 1.49 3.64 -19.99
N ASN A 78 1.68 4.63 -19.11
CA ASN A 78 1.86 6.02 -19.49
C ASN A 78 3.09 6.64 -18.80
N SER A 79 4.15 6.89 -19.56
CA SER A 79 5.41 7.47 -19.08
C SER A 79 5.26 8.88 -18.53
N GLU A 80 4.25 9.65 -18.95
CA GLU A 80 3.99 10.99 -18.41
C GLU A 80 3.60 10.94 -16.92
N PHE A 81 3.08 9.79 -16.46
CA PHE A 81 2.66 9.56 -15.08
C PHE A 81 3.74 8.86 -14.25
N GLU A 82 4.95 8.66 -14.77
CA GLU A 82 6.02 7.96 -14.05
C GLU A 82 6.33 8.63 -12.70
N VAL A 83 6.42 9.96 -12.68
CA VAL A 83 6.69 10.74 -11.45
C VAL A 83 5.55 10.58 -10.45
N ALA A 84 4.30 10.69 -10.91
CA ALA A 84 3.11 10.51 -10.06
C ALA A 84 2.99 9.07 -9.53
N GLY A 85 3.37 8.07 -10.35
CA GLY A 85 3.46 6.66 -9.97
C GLY A 85 4.46 6.45 -8.84
N LYS A 86 5.70 6.93 -9.01
CA LYS A 86 6.74 6.83 -7.97
C LYS A 86 6.35 7.58 -6.69
N ALA A 87 5.76 8.77 -6.80
CA ALA A 87 5.25 9.52 -5.64
C ALA A 87 4.15 8.73 -4.91
N SER A 88 3.27 8.06 -5.63
CA SER A 88 2.22 7.20 -5.07
C SER A 88 2.80 5.97 -4.36
N VAL A 89 3.87 5.37 -4.89
CA VAL A 89 4.60 4.29 -4.21
C VAL A 89 5.20 4.79 -2.90
N VAL A 90 5.84 5.96 -2.90
CA VAL A 90 6.42 6.55 -1.68
C VAL A 90 5.34 6.88 -0.65
N ALA A 91 4.18 7.39 -1.07
CA ALA A 91 3.06 7.66 -0.18
C ALA A 91 2.54 6.38 0.49
N LEU A 92 2.37 5.29 -0.28
CA LEU A 92 1.99 3.98 0.25
C LEU A 92 3.06 3.41 1.19
N LEU A 93 4.36 3.57 0.87
CA LEU A 93 5.46 3.13 1.74
C LEU A 93 5.41 3.81 3.11
N ILE A 94 5.31 5.13 3.14
CA ILE A 94 5.21 5.91 4.39
C ILE A 94 3.98 5.46 5.17
N PHE A 95 2.83 5.36 4.51
CA PHE A 95 1.60 4.87 5.12
C PHE A 95 1.75 3.48 5.73
N THR A 96 2.29 2.50 4.98
CA THR A 96 2.48 1.13 5.46
C THR A 96 3.43 1.08 6.65
N ILE A 97 4.53 1.85 6.62
CA ILE A 97 5.45 1.95 7.77
C ILE A 97 4.72 2.50 8.99
N THR A 98 4.00 3.62 8.84
CA THR A 98 3.25 4.25 9.93
C THR A 98 2.21 3.30 10.54
N VAL A 99 1.40 2.63 9.71
CA VAL A 99 0.40 1.66 10.19
C VAL A 99 1.07 0.46 10.87
N THR A 100 2.20 -0.01 10.35
CA THR A 100 2.94 -1.12 10.98
C THR A 100 3.38 -0.77 12.39
N LEU A 101 3.95 0.41 12.58
CA LEU A 101 4.44 0.84 13.90
C LEU A 101 3.29 1.08 14.89
N ILE A 102 2.17 1.68 14.44
CA ILE A 102 1.04 1.99 15.32
C ILE A 102 0.18 0.75 15.61
N TYR A 103 -0.16 -0.04 14.59
CA TYR A 103 -1.14 -1.11 14.72
C TYR A 103 -0.53 -2.46 15.04
N HIS A 104 0.67 -2.73 14.51
CA HIS A 104 1.28 -4.04 14.49
C HIS A 104 2.76 -3.99 14.88
N PRO A 105 3.15 -3.34 16.00
CA PRO A 105 4.54 -3.32 16.41
C PRO A 105 5.03 -4.74 16.68
N LEU A 106 6.27 -5.02 16.30
CA LEU A 106 6.90 -6.31 16.55
C LEU A 106 7.00 -6.56 18.07
N LYS A 107 6.45 -7.69 18.52
CA LYS A 107 6.49 -8.09 19.93
C LYS A 107 7.43 -9.28 20.09
N LEU A 108 8.66 -9.00 20.55
CA LEU A 108 9.74 -9.99 20.68
C LEU A 108 9.40 -11.16 21.61
N ASN A 109 8.67 -10.89 22.70
CA ASN A 109 8.28 -11.91 23.68
C ASN A 109 6.92 -12.56 23.35
N SER A 110 6.50 -12.53 22.08
CA SER A 110 5.21 -13.07 21.65
C SER A 110 5.37 -14.16 20.61
N THR A 111 4.32 -14.96 20.41
CA THR A 111 4.33 -16.03 19.41
C THR A 111 4.40 -15.46 18.00
N TYR A 112 5.01 -16.22 17.07
CA TYR A 112 5.07 -15.86 15.65
C TYR A 112 3.70 -15.44 15.08
N MET A 113 2.64 -16.18 15.42
CA MET A 113 1.28 -15.90 14.97
C MET A 113 0.80 -14.48 15.32
N LYS A 114 1.23 -13.92 16.48
CA LYS A 114 0.88 -12.56 16.90
C LYS A 114 1.62 -11.48 16.10
N ASN A 115 2.74 -11.83 15.47
CA ASN A 115 3.57 -10.94 14.68
C ASN A 115 3.33 -11.07 13.16
N ILE A 116 2.43 -11.97 12.70
CA ILE A 116 2.12 -12.12 11.26
C ILE A 116 1.80 -10.78 10.59
N PRO A 117 0.93 -9.91 11.15
CA PRO A 117 0.62 -8.63 10.50
C PRO A 117 1.84 -7.71 10.30
N PHE A 118 2.81 -7.75 11.21
CA PHE A 118 4.07 -7.01 11.07
C PHE A 118 4.85 -7.52 9.85
N PHE A 119 5.03 -8.84 9.74
CA PHE A 119 5.76 -9.44 8.63
C PHE A 119 5.02 -9.29 7.29
N SER A 120 3.68 -9.34 7.29
CA SER A 120 2.89 -9.06 6.09
C SER A 120 3.15 -7.64 5.58
N ASN A 121 3.16 -6.64 6.47
CA ASN A 121 3.49 -5.27 6.08
C ASN A 121 4.95 -5.09 5.69
N LEU A 122 5.88 -5.82 6.32
CA LEU A 122 7.29 -5.82 5.92
C LEU A 122 7.47 -6.33 4.48
N SER A 123 6.73 -7.38 4.10
CA SER A 123 6.69 -7.87 2.71
C SER A 123 6.09 -6.83 1.75
N LEU A 124 5.04 -6.10 2.15
CA LEU A 124 4.50 -4.99 1.35
C LEU A 124 5.52 -3.87 1.16
N ILE A 125 6.26 -3.50 2.21
CA ILE A 125 7.32 -2.49 2.13
C ILE A 125 8.39 -2.91 1.12
N GLY A 126 8.84 -4.17 1.18
CA GLY A 126 9.79 -4.72 0.21
C GLY A 126 9.24 -4.67 -1.22
N GLY A 127 8.01 -5.15 -1.43
CA GLY A 127 7.35 -5.14 -2.74
C GLY A 127 7.17 -3.74 -3.31
N LEU A 128 6.75 -2.76 -2.50
CA LEU A 128 6.62 -1.37 -2.92
C LEU A 128 7.97 -0.76 -3.26
N THR A 129 9.01 -1.05 -2.49
CA THR A 129 10.37 -0.56 -2.76
C THR A 129 10.90 -1.06 -4.10
N LEU A 130 10.60 -2.30 -4.47
CA LEU A 130 10.97 -2.85 -5.78
C LEU A 130 10.31 -2.11 -6.95
N LEU A 131 9.16 -1.44 -6.75
CA LEU A 131 8.53 -0.63 -7.80
C LEU A 131 9.22 0.72 -8.04
N LEU A 132 10.16 1.12 -7.16
CA LEU A 132 10.96 2.33 -7.34
C LEU A 132 12.26 2.09 -8.12
N LEU A 133 12.66 0.83 -8.31
CA LEU A 133 13.84 0.41 -9.05
C LEU A 133 13.55 0.27 -10.54
#